data_AF-A0A7S0DRV6-F1
#
_entry.id   AF-A0A7S0DRV6-F1
#
_cell.length_a   1.000
_cell.length_b   1.000
_cell.length_c   1.000
_cell.angle_alpha   90.00
_cell.angle_beta   90.00
_cell.angle_gamma   90.00
#
_symmetry.space_group_name_H-M   'P 1'
#
loop_
_entity.id
_entity.type
_entity.pdbx_description
1 polymer ?
#
loop_
_entity_poly.entity_id
_entity_poly.type
_entity_poly.pdbx_seq_one_letter_code
_entity_poly.pdbx_strand_id
1 'polypeptide(L)'
;SPAFTCRASTEPFNGFVTFSAFVDNWDLISVNDICLAGLFPSSDSWVCLYEYSSNRPNFPVVNVSESRFQGIARQSFWRCLDPETSEPIIYAFAHIPLMKSTSDGDGTNIFLVAIIIVISLVFGGTIVLLVAWFTQRASRYRKKMKEVQQKLRVVEDQIMDEKMYKGGLGQAGKDEEITMHANPLVVKFKSLQEQLREYKKTTGYYEEEAKKQKKEIEALEDQRGQLEQTVTKLRQQLEEQRHRILAQKKIREAQTVMAEAISPANTSHVAETQPEEYDEPPNYEDDDDDDDNENDMGRAEV
;
A
#
# COMPACT_ATOMS: atom_id res chain seq x y z
N SER A 1 -4.49 40.00 15.78
CA SER A 1 -3.63 40.65 14.79
C SER A 1 -4.26 41.92 14.27
N PRO A 2 -3.50 42.98 13.90
CA PRO A 2 -4.08 44.11 13.18
C PRO A 2 -4.62 43.63 11.82
N ALA A 3 -5.90 43.85 11.57
CA ALA A 3 -6.55 43.61 10.28
C ALA A 3 -6.63 44.93 9.50
N PHE A 4 -6.56 44.85 8.17
CA PHE A 4 -6.70 46.02 7.32
C PHE A 4 -7.61 45.72 6.13
N THR A 5 -8.45 46.68 5.77
CA THR A 5 -9.33 46.57 4.62
C THR A 5 -8.64 47.19 3.41
N CYS A 6 -8.47 46.44 2.32
CA CYS A 6 -8.06 47.07 1.07
C CYS A 6 -9.29 47.73 0.43
N ARG A 7 -9.38 49.06 0.50
CA ARG A 7 -10.36 49.81 -0.29
C ARG A 7 -9.70 50.18 -1.62
N ALA A 8 -9.99 49.41 -2.66
CA ALA A 8 -9.70 49.87 -4.01
C ALA A 8 -10.66 51.02 -4.35
N SER A 9 -10.14 52.06 -5.00
CA SER A 9 -10.97 52.96 -5.79
C SER A 9 -11.79 52.11 -6.79
N THR A 10 -12.90 52.60 -7.31
CA THR A 10 -13.75 51.88 -8.30
C THR A 10 -13.00 51.45 -9.57
N GLU A 11 -11.73 51.83 -9.72
CA GLU A 11 -10.83 51.39 -10.77
C GLU A 11 -9.97 50.19 -10.29
N PRO A 12 -9.79 49.16 -11.14
CA PRO A 12 -8.98 48.00 -10.79
C PRO A 12 -7.54 48.43 -10.49
N PHE A 13 -7.13 48.28 -9.23
CA PHE A 13 -5.76 48.55 -8.82
C PHE A 13 -4.84 47.46 -9.40
N ASN A 14 -4.10 47.80 -10.47
CA ASN A 14 -3.08 46.94 -11.08
C ASN A 14 -1.70 47.23 -10.49
N GLY A 15 -1.52 46.96 -9.19
CA GLY A 15 -0.24 47.10 -8.52
C GLY A 15 0.01 45.98 -7.52
N PHE A 16 1.28 45.72 -7.22
CA PHE A 16 1.65 44.86 -6.10
C PHE A 16 1.70 45.72 -4.84
N VAL A 17 0.84 45.41 -3.86
CA VAL A 17 0.96 45.99 -2.53
C VAL A 17 1.72 45.00 -1.66
N THR A 18 2.80 45.44 -1.03
CA THR A 18 3.60 44.62 -0.12
C THR A 18 3.29 45.00 1.32
N PHE A 19 2.87 44.03 2.11
CA PHE A 19 2.63 44.19 3.54
C PHE A 19 3.72 43.52 4.35
N SER A 20 4.08 44.13 5.47
CA SER A 20 5.04 43.59 6.42
C SER A 20 4.49 43.65 7.84
N ALA A 21 4.57 42.53 8.57
CA ALA A 21 4.24 42.46 9.99
C ALA A 21 5.40 41.89 10.79
N PHE A 22 5.61 42.42 11.99
CA PHE A 22 6.56 41.88 12.96
C PHE A 22 5.91 40.74 13.72
N VAL A 23 6.59 39.60 13.78
CA VAL A 23 6.16 38.43 14.54
C VAL A 23 6.83 38.48 15.90
N ASP A 24 6.01 38.59 16.95
CA ASP A 24 6.49 38.59 18.33
C ASP A 24 6.97 37.20 18.76
N ASN A 25 7.92 37.15 19.68
CA ASN A 25 8.58 35.94 20.16
C ASN A 25 7.80 35.22 21.27
N TRP A 26 6.53 35.60 21.50
CA TRP A 26 5.82 35.20 22.71
C TRP A 26 5.20 33.80 22.68
N ASP A 27 5.11 33.14 21.53
CA ASP A 27 4.62 31.76 21.45
C ASP A 27 5.46 30.88 20.53
N LEU A 28 5.48 29.56 20.81
CA LEU A 28 6.09 28.48 20.02
C LEU A 28 5.43 28.28 18.64
N ILE A 29 4.86 29.34 18.07
CA ILE A 29 4.21 29.34 16.77
C ILE A 29 5.29 29.07 15.73
N SER A 30 5.11 27.98 14.98
CA SER A 30 5.94 27.73 13.82
C SER A 30 5.74 28.89 12.85
N VAL A 31 6.83 29.56 12.53
CA VAL A 31 6.91 30.61 11.52
C VAL A 31 6.26 30.20 10.19
N ASN A 32 6.21 28.90 9.89
CA ASN A 32 5.62 28.34 8.68
C ASN A 32 4.08 28.40 8.66
N ASP A 33 3.46 28.53 9.82
CA ASP A 33 2.00 28.55 9.98
C ASP A 33 1.42 29.96 9.82
N ILE A 34 2.28 30.98 9.70
CA ILE A 34 1.85 32.35 9.49
C ILE A 34 1.62 32.57 7.99
N CYS A 35 0.42 33.01 7.63
CA CYS A 35 0.07 33.39 6.25
C CYS A 35 -0.66 34.73 6.23
N LEU A 36 -0.62 35.45 5.10
CA LEU A 36 -1.58 36.50 4.82
C LEU A 36 -2.90 35.83 4.42
N ALA A 37 -3.89 35.97 5.28
CA ALA A 37 -5.24 35.49 5.05
C ALA A 37 -6.14 36.65 4.60
N GLY A 38 -7.04 36.35 3.67
CA GLY A 38 -8.16 37.22 3.31
C GLY A 38 -9.45 36.69 3.95
N LEU A 39 -10.26 37.59 4.52
CA LEU A 39 -11.64 37.30 4.89
C LEU A 39 -12.50 37.56 3.65
N PHE A 40 -13.05 36.49 3.08
CA PHE A 40 -13.92 36.57 1.92
C PHE A 40 -15.37 36.81 2.38
N PRO A 41 -16.05 37.88 1.90
CA PRO A 41 -17.41 38.19 2.33
C PRO A 41 -18.43 37.09 2.01
N SER A 42 -18.19 36.32 0.94
CA SER A 42 -19.06 35.23 0.50
C SER A 42 -19.07 34.03 1.45
N SER A 43 -17.95 33.74 2.12
CA SER A 43 -17.79 32.55 2.97
C SER A 43 -17.63 32.87 4.46
N ASP A 44 -17.48 34.14 4.82
CA ASP A 44 -17.16 34.62 6.17
C ASP A 44 -15.99 33.85 6.83
N SER A 45 -15.06 33.34 6.00
CA SER A 45 -13.96 32.50 6.44
C SER A 45 -12.61 33.11 6.07
N TRP A 46 -11.63 32.93 6.96
CA TRP A 46 -10.25 33.35 6.72
C TRP A 46 -9.54 32.31 5.87
N VAL A 47 -9.18 32.70 4.65
CA VAL A 47 -8.47 31.81 3.73
C VAL A 47 -7.07 32.36 3.45
N CYS A 48 -6.04 31.55 3.65
CA CYS A 48 -4.68 31.92 3.25
C CYS A 48 -4.64 32.15 1.74
N LEU A 49 -4.08 33.29 1.31
CA LEU A 49 -3.87 33.58 -0.13
C LEU A 49 -3.03 32.51 -0.84
N TYR A 50 -2.19 31.80 -0.09
CA TYR A 50 -1.36 30.70 -0.57
C TYR A 50 -1.50 29.52 0.38
N GLU A 51 -2.26 28.52 -0.07
CA GLU A 51 -2.60 27.32 0.68
C GLU A 51 -1.37 26.44 0.91
N TYR A 52 -0.54 26.27 -0.12
CA TYR A 52 0.63 25.39 -0.12
C TYR A 52 1.88 26.06 0.47
N SER A 53 2.63 25.31 1.27
CA SER A 53 3.92 25.76 1.85
C SER A 53 4.94 26.17 0.79
N SER A 54 4.97 25.47 -0.35
CA SER A 54 5.84 25.75 -1.50
C SER A 54 5.53 27.11 -2.14
N ASN A 55 4.30 27.58 -2.01
CA ASN A 55 3.80 28.80 -2.64
C ASN A 55 3.66 29.96 -1.66
N ARG A 56 3.98 29.82 -0.36
CA ARG A 56 4.04 30.94 0.58
C ARG A 56 5.37 31.66 0.34
N PRO A 57 5.40 32.78 -0.43
CA PRO A 57 6.65 33.39 -0.82
C PRO A 57 7.26 34.06 0.42
N ASN A 58 8.38 33.51 0.87
CA ASN A 58 9.29 34.07 1.85
C ASN A 58 8.77 34.12 3.30
N PHE A 59 9.20 33.09 4.03
CA PHE A 59 9.42 33.10 5.47
C PHE A 59 9.83 34.49 5.98
N PRO A 60 9.38 34.89 7.19
CA PRO A 60 9.76 36.15 7.75
C PRO A 60 11.28 36.33 7.70
N VAL A 61 11.72 37.50 7.23
CA VAL A 61 13.15 37.84 7.30
C VAL A 61 13.47 37.97 8.78
N VAL A 62 14.15 36.96 9.32
CA VAL A 62 14.64 36.89 10.70
C VAL A 62 15.73 37.96 10.83
N ASN A 63 15.36 39.20 11.14
CA ASN A 63 16.37 40.18 11.51
C ASN A 63 16.73 39.95 12.98
N VAL A 64 17.78 39.16 13.19
CA VAL A 64 18.30 38.77 14.53
C VAL A 64 18.81 39.93 15.39
N SER A 65 18.73 41.19 14.90
CA SER A 65 19.26 42.35 15.61
C SER A 65 18.40 42.82 16.79
N GLU A 66 17.11 42.47 16.86
CA GLU A 66 16.21 42.84 17.95
C GLU A 66 15.63 41.59 18.62
N SER A 67 16.01 41.35 19.88
CA SER A 67 15.62 40.15 20.65
C SER A 67 14.11 39.99 20.91
N ARG A 68 13.31 41.01 20.58
CA ARG A 68 11.86 41.00 20.76
C ARG A 68 11.13 40.30 19.60
N PHE A 69 11.66 40.33 18.39
CA PHE A 69 10.96 39.84 17.21
C PHE A 69 11.62 38.60 16.64
N GLN A 70 10.82 37.57 16.35
CA GLN A 70 11.31 36.38 15.65
C GLN A 70 11.50 36.65 14.16
N GLY A 71 10.81 37.62 13.56
CA GLY A 71 11.06 38.01 12.16
C GLY A 71 9.99 38.92 11.57
N ILE A 72 10.18 39.27 10.30
CA ILE A 72 9.26 40.15 9.55
C ILE A 72 8.58 39.36 8.44
N ALA A 73 7.31 39.00 8.60
CA ALA A 73 6.52 38.35 7.55
C ALA A 73 6.23 39.37 6.45
N ARG A 74 6.56 39.06 5.19
CA ARG A 74 6.34 39.94 4.04
C ARG A 74 5.56 39.24 2.97
N GLN A 75 4.46 39.82 2.52
CA GLN A 75 3.65 39.24 1.48
C GLN A 75 3.10 40.32 0.55
N SER A 76 3.10 40.02 -0.75
CA SER A 76 2.49 40.86 -1.76
C SER A 76 1.23 40.21 -2.29
N PHE A 77 0.25 41.05 -2.60
CA PHE A 77 -0.94 40.64 -3.33
C PHE A 77 -1.32 41.71 -4.36
N TRP A 78 -2.21 41.33 -5.28
CA TRP A 78 -2.57 42.13 -6.44
C TRP A 78 -4.09 42.35 -6.58
N ARG A 79 -4.91 41.71 -5.75
CA ARG A 79 -6.38 41.86 -5.75
C ARG A 79 -6.87 42.47 -4.44
N CYS A 80 -7.79 43.42 -4.51
CA CYS A 80 -8.45 44.01 -3.34
C CYS A 80 -9.94 43.71 -3.26
N LEU A 81 -10.52 43.21 -4.34
CA LEU A 81 -11.93 42.86 -4.44
C LEU A 81 -12.06 41.35 -4.65
N ASP A 82 -13.10 40.79 -4.05
CA ASP A 82 -13.52 39.41 -4.28
C ASP A 82 -13.98 39.26 -5.74
N PRO A 83 -13.45 38.29 -6.50
CA PRO A 83 -13.86 38.05 -7.89
C PRO A 83 -15.35 37.73 -8.05
N GLU A 84 -16.01 37.19 -7.03
CA GLU A 84 -17.41 36.79 -7.10
C GLU A 84 -18.36 37.92 -6.71
N THR A 85 -18.10 38.56 -5.56
CA THR A 85 -19.00 39.55 -4.97
C THR A 85 -18.63 40.99 -5.32
N SER A 86 -17.42 41.23 -5.83
CA SER A 86 -16.84 42.58 -6.01
C SER A 86 -16.77 43.41 -4.72
N GLU A 87 -16.87 42.77 -3.56
CA GLU A 87 -16.75 43.41 -2.25
C GLU A 87 -15.28 43.49 -1.79
N PRO A 88 -14.92 44.48 -0.94
CA PRO A 88 -13.56 44.66 -0.48
C PRO A 88 -13.12 43.52 0.46
N ILE A 89 -12.00 42.87 0.13
CA ILE A 89 -11.40 41.82 0.95
C ILE A 89 -10.66 42.46 2.14
N ILE A 90 -10.86 41.88 3.33
CA ILE A 90 -10.12 42.26 4.54
C ILE A 90 -8.92 41.32 4.65
N TYR A 91 -7.72 41.89 4.80
CA TYR A 91 -6.49 41.12 4.91
C TYR A 91 -5.90 41.22 6.32
N ALA A 92 -5.36 40.11 6.81
CA ALA A 92 -4.62 40.06 8.07
C ALA A 92 -3.59 38.93 8.03
N PHE A 93 -2.51 39.09 8.80
CA PHE A 93 -1.65 37.95 9.10
C PHE A 93 -2.32 37.08 10.17
N ALA A 94 -2.63 35.85 9.80
CA ALA A 94 -3.28 34.86 10.65
C ALA A 94 -2.34 33.67 10.86
N HIS A 95 -2.46 33.06 12.04
CA HIS A 95 -1.87 31.76 12.32
C HIS A 95 -2.87 30.70 11.85
N ILE A 96 -2.55 30.05 10.73
CA ILE A 96 -3.37 28.96 10.18
C ILE A 96 -2.42 27.77 10.04
N PRO A 97 -2.50 26.79 10.97
CA PRO A 97 -1.58 25.66 10.98
C PRO A 97 -1.70 24.95 9.64
N LEU A 98 -0.57 24.75 8.98
CA LEU A 98 -0.54 23.92 7.80
C LEU A 98 -0.89 22.50 8.24
N MET A 99 -2.00 21.96 7.74
CA MET A 99 -2.14 20.52 7.71
C MET A 99 -0.92 20.03 6.94
N LYS A 100 -0.09 19.19 7.58
CA LYS A 100 1.01 18.53 6.88
C LYS A 100 0.36 17.81 5.72
N SER A 101 0.49 18.36 4.52
CA SER A 101 0.07 17.66 3.31
C SER A 101 0.74 16.30 3.41
N THR A 102 -0.08 15.25 3.38
CA THR A 102 0.39 13.87 3.34
C THR A 102 1.31 13.80 2.13
N SER A 103 2.62 13.95 2.41
CA SER A 103 3.76 13.92 1.51
C SER A 103 3.38 13.91 0.03
N ASP A 104 3.61 15.03 -0.68
CA ASP A 104 3.82 14.98 -2.12
C ASP A 104 4.77 13.80 -2.41
N GLY A 105 4.21 12.75 -3.00
CA GLY A 105 4.84 11.44 -3.20
C GLY A 105 5.86 11.44 -4.32
N ASP A 106 6.63 12.52 -4.46
CA ASP A 106 7.49 12.73 -5.63
C ASP A 106 8.90 12.16 -5.42
N GLY A 107 9.30 11.89 -4.16
CA GLY A 107 10.61 11.32 -3.84
C GLY A 107 10.64 9.80 -3.62
N THR A 108 9.54 9.20 -3.14
CA THR A 108 9.50 7.78 -2.73
C THR A 108 9.20 6.83 -3.87
N ASN A 109 8.47 7.29 -4.89
CA ASN A 109 8.09 6.45 -6.03
C ASN A 109 9.26 6.13 -6.97
N ILE A 110 10.25 7.04 -7.10
CA ILE A 110 11.42 6.80 -7.97
C ILE A 110 12.24 5.61 -7.47
N PHE A 111 12.44 5.48 -6.17
CA PHE A 111 13.17 4.35 -5.58
C PHE A 111 12.40 3.04 -5.75
N LEU A 112 11.08 3.06 -5.56
CA LEU A 112 10.24 1.87 -5.68
C LEU A 112 10.21 1.38 -7.15
N VAL A 113 10.08 2.31 -8.10
CA VAL A 113 10.15 2.00 -9.54
C VAL A 113 11.53 1.44 -9.92
N ALA A 114 12.62 2.01 -9.40
CA ALA A 114 13.97 1.49 -9.65
C ALA A 114 14.15 0.05 -9.14
N ILE A 115 13.63 -0.26 -7.94
CA ILE A 115 13.68 -1.61 -7.38
C ILE A 115 12.92 -2.61 -8.26
N ILE A 116 11.73 -2.25 -8.73
CA ILE A 116 10.91 -3.11 -9.60
C ILE A 116 11.64 -3.42 -10.91
N ILE A 117 12.29 -2.43 -11.53
CA ILE A 117 13.05 -2.61 -12.78
C ILE A 117 14.22 -3.58 -12.57
N VAL A 118 14.96 -3.43 -11.46
CA VAL A 118 16.09 -4.33 -11.14
C VAL A 118 15.62 -5.76 -10.93
N ILE A 119 14.52 -5.97 -10.19
CA ILE A 119 13.95 -7.31 -9.96
C ILE A 119 13.52 -7.94 -11.29
N SER A 120 12.87 -7.17 -12.17
CA SER A 120 12.44 -7.64 -13.49
C SER A 120 13.62 -8.08 -14.37
N LEU A 121 14.74 -7.33 -14.36
CA LEU A 121 15.95 -7.69 -15.10
C LEU A 121 16.60 -8.96 -14.55
N VAL A 122 16.70 -9.10 -13.22
CA VAL A 122 17.29 -10.30 -12.60
C VAL A 122 16.42 -11.52 -12.89
N PHE A 123 15.10 -11.41 -12.70
CA PHE A 123 14.18 -12.52 -12.92
C PHE A 123 14.13 -12.93 -14.40
N GLY A 124 14.02 -11.95 -15.31
CA GLY A 124 14.08 -12.19 -16.75
C GLY A 124 15.37 -12.87 -17.19
N GLY A 125 16.52 -12.43 -16.67
CA GLY A 125 17.82 -13.05 -16.93
C GLY A 125 17.89 -14.51 -16.48
N THR A 126 17.36 -14.83 -15.29
CA THR A 126 17.34 -16.20 -14.77
C THR A 126 16.46 -17.14 -15.60
N ILE A 127 15.30 -16.67 -16.09
CA ILE A 127 14.41 -17.46 -16.95
C ILE A 127 15.11 -17.80 -18.27
N VAL A 128 15.78 -16.83 -18.90
CA VAL A 128 16.50 -17.07 -20.17
C VAL A 128 17.62 -18.09 -19.97
N LEU A 129 18.36 -18.02 -18.87
CA LEU A 129 19.40 -19.00 -18.53
C LEU A 129 18.82 -20.41 -18.31
N LEU A 130 17.67 -20.53 -17.64
CA LEU A 130 16.98 -21.81 -17.47
C LEU A 130 16.55 -22.40 -18.81
N VAL A 131 15.95 -21.62 -19.70
CA VAL A 131 15.53 -22.09 -21.03
C VAL A 131 16.75 -22.52 -21.86
N ALA A 132 17.84 -21.74 -21.83
CA ALA A 132 19.09 -22.11 -22.49
C ALA A 132 19.67 -23.43 -21.94
N TRP A 133 19.63 -23.62 -20.62
CA TRP A 133 20.08 -24.86 -20.00
C TRP A 133 19.21 -26.06 -20.39
N PHE A 134 17.88 -25.91 -20.38
CA PHE A 134 16.94 -26.96 -20.77
C PHE A 134 17.09 -27.36 -22.25
N THR A 135 17.23 -26.38 -23.15
CA THR A 135 17.43 -26.65 -24.59
C THR A 135 18.76 -27.34 -24.85
N GLN A 136 19.85 -26.92 -24.19
CA GLN A 136 21.14 -27.59 -24.27
C GLN A 136 21.05 -29.04 -23.75
N ARG A 137 20.36 -29.25 -22.63
CA ARG A 137 20.15 -30.58 -22.04
C ARG A 137 19.30 -31.48 -22.95
N ALA A 138 18.22 -30.95 -23.52
CA ALA A 138 17.38 -31.67 -24.49
C ALA A 138 18.18 -32.06 -25.75
N SER A 139 19.05 -31.18 -26.24
CA SER A 139 19.94 -31.48 -27.37
C SER A 139 20.88 -32.66 -27.08
N ARG A 140 21.46 -32.74 -25.88
CA ARG A 140 22.27 -33.90 -25.47
C ARG A 140 21.46 -35.20 -25.47
N TYR A 141 20.21 -35.17 -25.00
CA TYR A 141 19.35 -36.36 -25.01
C TYR A 141 18.98 -36.81 -26.43
N ARG A 142 18.74 -35.87 -27.35
CA ARG A 142 18.49 -36.19 -28.77
C ARG A 142 19.68 -36.90 -29.41
N LYS A 143 20.92 -36.51 -29.08
CA LYS A 143 22.13 -37.21 -29.58
C LYS A 143 22.19 -38.65 -29.07
N LYS A 144 21.98 -38.86 -27.77
CA LYS A 144 21.94 -40.22 -27.18
C LYS A 144 20.83 -41.09 -27.75
N MET A 145 19.64 -40.54 -27.98
CA MET A 145 18.54 -41.28 -28.61
C MET A 145 18.89 -41.73 -30.03
N LYS A 146 19.58 -40.90 -30.83
CA LYS A 146 20.05 -41.29 -32.16
C LYS A 146 21.08 -42.43 -32.11
N GLU A 147 22.02 -42.38 -31.16
CA GLU A 147 22.99 -43.46 -30.95
C GLU A 147 22.30 -44.77 -30.53
N VAL A 148 21.32 -44.69 -29.62
CA VAL A 148 20.53 -45.87 -29.20
C VAL A 148 19.71 -46.41 -30.37
N GLN A 149 19.07 -45.56 -31.18
CA GLN A 149 18.36 -45.99 -32.38
C GLN A 149 19.29 -46.65 -33.40
N GLN A 150 20.50 -46.13 -33.59
CA GLN A 150 21.49 -46.77 -34.47
C GLN A 150 21.90 -48.16 -33.95
N LYS A 151 22.14 -48.30 -32.65
CA LYS A 151 22.44 -49.60 -32.04
C LYS A 151 21.26 -50.58 -32.17
N LEU A 152 20.03 -50.10 -31.97
CA LEU A 152 18.83 -50.93 -32.17
C LEU A 152 18.72 -51.41 -33.62
N ARG A 153 18.97 -50.55 -34.61
CA ARG A 153 18.96 -50.96 -36.03
C ARG A 153 20.00 -52.02 -36.33
N VAL A 154 21.21 -51.91 -35.78
CA VAL A 154 22.26 -52.93 -35.96
C VAL A 154 21.85 -54.26 -35.33
N VAL A 155 21.25 -54.25 -34.13
CA VAL A 155 20.76 -55.47 -33.49
C VAL A 155 19.56 -56.05 -34.25
N GLU A 156 18.68 -55.21 -34.77
CA GLU A 156 17.53 -55.63 -35.58
C GLU A 156 17.97 -56.26 -36.91
N ASP A 157 18.96 -55.69 -37.58
CA ASP A 157 19.62 -56.29 -38.75
C ASP A 157 20.28 -57.63 -38.40
N GLN A 158 21.00 -57.73 -37.27
CA GLN A 158 21.57 -58.99 -36.81
C GLN A 158 20.50 -60.05 -36.52
N ILE A 159 19.38 -59.68 -35.90
CA ILE A 159 18.25 -60.59 -35.65
C ILE A 159 17.58 -61.01 -36.96
N MET A 160 17.46 -60.10 -37.93
CA MET A 160 16.91 -60.39 -39.26
C MET A 160 17.84 -61.32 -40.04
N ASP A 161 19.15 -61.08 -40.05
CA ASP A 161 20.15 -61.97 -40.65
C ASP A 161 20.16 -63.32 -39.96
N GLU A 162 20.13 -63.39 -38.62
CA GLU A 162 20.00 -64.66 -37.91
C GLU A 162 18.68 -65.36 -38.23
N LYS A 163 17.57 -64.65 -38.40
CA LYS A 163 16.31 -65.26 -38.85
C LYS A 163 16.36 -65.70 -40.31
N MET A 164 17.10 -65.03 -41.18
CA MET A 164 17.21 -65.41 -42.59
C MET A 164 18.14 -66.61 -42.77
N TYR A 165 19.21 -66.72 -41.97
CA TYR A 165 20.17 -67.82 -42.01
C TYR A 165 19.86 -68.99 -41.06
N LYS A 166 19.18 -68.77 -39.92
CA LYS A 166 18.73 -69.83 -38.99
C LYS A 166 17.22 -70.14 -39.06
N GLY A 167 16.43 -69.30 -39.72
CA GLY A 167 15.00 -69.56 -39.99
C GLY A 167 14.75 -70.42 -41.22
N GLY A 168 15.78 -70.70 -42.01
CA GLY A 168 15.82 -71.84 -42.91
C GLY A 168 16.46 -73.02 -42.19
N LEU A 169 15.67 -74.08 -41.97
CA LEU A 169 16.05 -75.39 -41.44
C LEU A 169 16.06 -75.52 -39.91
N GLY A 170 15.05 -76.24 -39.43
CA GLY A 170 15.22 -77.14 -38.29
C GLY A 170 16.30 -78.18 -38.61
N GLN A 171 17.56 -77.81 -38.45
CA GLN A 171 18.64 -78.77 -38.33
C GLN A 171 18.86 -79.02 -36.83
N ALA A 172 18.11 -80.00 -36.33
CA ALA A 172 18.45 -80.73 -35.14
C ALA A 172 19.79 -81.45 -35.36
N GLY A 173 20.88 -80.71 -35.27
CA GLY A 173 22.22 -81.25 -35.09
C GLY A 173 22.36 -81.67 -33.64
N LYS A 174 22.47 -82.97 -33.42
CA LYS A 174 22.88 -83.58 -32.15
C LYS A 174 24.11 -82.86 -31.59
N ASP A 175 24.05 -82.59 -30.29
CA ASP A 175 25.20 -82.32 -29.43
C ASP A 175 25.81 -80.92 -29.55
N GLU A 176 25.11 -79.89 -29.07
CA GLU A 176 25.80 -78.69 -28.56
C GLU A 176 25.01 -78.01 -27.44
N GLU A 177 25.75 -77.63 -26.40
CA GLU A 177 25.32 -77.29 -25.06
C GLU A 177 24.44 -76.01 -25.04
N ILE A 178 23.18 -76.15 -24.63
CA ILE A 178 22.23 -75.05 -24.49
C ILE A 178 22.69 -74.16 -23.33
N THR A 179 23.36 -73.05 -23.66
CA THR A 179 23.65 -71.99 -22.71
C THR A 179 22.33 -71.31 -22.32
N MET A 180 21.86 -71.58 -21.11
CA MET A 180 20.63 -71.03 -20.57
C MET A 180 20.75 -69.51 -20.40
N HIS A 181 20.18 -68.74 -21.33
CA HIS A 181 19.97 -67.31 -21.14
C HIS A 181 18.92 -67.08 -20.04
N ALA A 182 19.30 -66.34 -18.99
CA ALA A 182 18.42 -66.01 -17.87
C ALA A 182 17.17 -65.23 -18.34
N ASN A 183 16.01 -65.66 -17.83
CA ASN A 183 14.72 -65.10 -18.19
C ASN A 183 14.62 -63.60 -17.80
N PRO A 184 14.45 -62.68 -18.77
CA PRO A 184 14.47 -61.22 -18.53
C PRO A 184 13.32 -60.71 -17.66
N LEU A 185 12.29 -61.54 -17.39
CA LEU A 185 11.18 -61.18 -16.49
C LEU A 185 11.61 -61.07 -15.01
N VAL A 186 12.59 -61.86 -14.57
CA VAL A 186 13.02 -61.88 -13.17
C VAL A 186 13.79 -60.61 -12.80
N VAL A 187 14.51 -60.01 -13.76
CA VAL A 187 15.24 -58.75 -13.55
C VAL A 187 14.27 -57.58 -13.41
N LYS A 188 13.19 -57.54 -14.19
CA LYS A 188 12.18 -56.47 -14.11
C LYS A 188 11.39 -56.47 -12.80
N PHE A 189 11.15 -57.64 -12.20
CA PHE A 189 10.45 -57.73 -10.92
C PHE A 189 11.25 -57.12 -9.76
N LYS A 190 12.58 -57.32 -9.72
CA LYS A 190 13.44 -56.69 -8.71
C LYS A 190 13.43 -55.17 -8.84
N SER A 191 13.53 -54.63 -10.06
CA SER A 191 13.49 -53.17 -10.26
C SER A 191 12.15 -52.54 -9.86
N LEU A 192 11.03 -53.25 -10.02
CA LEU A 192 9.70 -52.78 -9.58
C LEU A 192 9.56 -52.77 -8.06
N GLN A 193 10.10 -53.78 -7.36
CA GLN A 193 10.13 -53.79 -5.89
C GLN A 193 11.00 -52.68 -5.31
N GLU A 194 12.15 -52.38 -5.94
CA GLU A 194 13.01 -51.27 -5.54
C GLU A 194 12.29 -49.91 -5.67
N GLN A 195 11.59 -49.69 -6.79
CA GLN A 195 10.82 -48.46 -7.04
C GLN A 195 9.67 -48.27 -6.03
N LEU A 196 8.95 -49.33 -5.68
CA LEU A 196 7.89 -49.27 -4.66
C LEU A 196 8.44 -48.95 -3.27
N ARG A 197 9.64 -49.45 -2.94
CA ARG A 197 10.31 -49.16 -1.66
C ARG A 197 10.78 -47.71 -1.58
N GLU A 198 11.30 -47.18 -2.68
CA GLU A 198 11.71 -45.78 -2.78
C GLU A 198 10.51 -44.83 -2.70
N TYR A 199 9.40 -45.16 -3.37
CA TYR A 199 8.17 -44.38 -3.32
C TYR A 199 7.52 -44.34 -1.93
N LYS A 200 7.57 -45.45 -1.18
CA LYS A 200 7.08 -45.51 0.21
C LYS A 200 7.93 -44.67 1.17
N LYS A 201 9.22 -44.51 0.86
CA LYS A 201 10.14 -43.68 1.64
C LYS A 201 9.95 -42.19 1.36
N THR A 202 9.63 -41.82 0.11
CA THR A 202 9.35 -40.43 -0.26
C THR A 202 7.96 -39.98 0.18
N THR A 203 6.93 -40.82 0.09
CA THR A 203 5.57 -40.49 0.56
C THR A 203 5.48 -40.27 2.07
N GLY A 204 6.22 -41.02 2.88
CA GLY A 204 6.28 -40.78 4.34
C GLY A 204 6.87 -39.41 4.72
N TYR A 205 7.76 -38.86 3.89
CA TYR A 205 8.33 -37.52 4.10
C TYR A 205 7.27 -36.42 3.87
N TYR A 206 6.45 -36.55 2.82
CA TYR A 206 5.37 -35.58 2.55
C TYR A 206 4.26 -35.60 3.61
N GLU A 207 4.01 -36.76 4.24
CA GLU A 207 2.99 -36.88 5.28
C GLU A 207 3.40 -36.17 6.59
N GLU A 208 4.69 -36.22 6.95
CA GLU A 208 5.22 -35.44 8.09
C GLU A 208 5.21 -33.93 7.82
N GLU A 209 5.53 -33.52 6.60
CA GLU A 209 5.54 -32.11 6.19
C GLU A 209 4.12 -31.53 6.18
N ALA A 210 3.14 -32.29 5.68
CA ALA A 210 1.72 -31.91 5.75
C ALA A 210 1.21 -31.78 7.19
N LYS A 211 1.67 -32.63 8.12
CA LYS A 211 1.32 -32.52 9.55
C LYS A 211 1.92 -31.27 10.19
N LYS A 212 3.14 -30.85 9.79
CA LYS A 212 3.74 -29.60 10.27
C LYS A 212 2.98 -28.39 9.77
N GLN A 213 2.64 -28.37 8.48
CA GLN A 213 1.86 -27.26 7.90
C GLN A 213 0.48 -27.14 8.54
N LYS A 214 -0.21 -28.26 8.82
CA LYS A 214 -1.50 -28.22 9.53
C LYS A 214 -1.40 -27.60 10.92
N LYS A 215 -0.36 -27.92 11.69
CA LYS A 215 -0.13 -27.31 13.00
C LYS A 215 0.20 -25.82 12.91
N GLU A 216 0.90 -25.41 11.87
CA GLU A 216 1.21 -24.00 11.63
C GLU A 216 -0.03 -23.20 11.25
N ILE A 217 -0.92 -23.77 10.43
CA ILE A 217 -2.22 -23.17 10.10
C ILE A 217 -3.08 -23.02 11.36
N GLU A 218 -3.19 -24.06 12.18
CA GLU A 218 -3.95 -24.03 13.45
C GLU A 218 -3.42 -22.93 14.39
N ALA A 219 -2.09 -22.77 14.50
CA ALA A 219 -1.48 -21.71 15.29
C ALA A 219 -1.77 -20.30 14.75
N LEU A 220 -1.84 -20.13 13.43
CA LEU A 220 -2.18 -18.85 12.80
C LEU A 220 -3.67 -18.51 12.96
N GLU A 221 -4.55 -19.50 12.92
CA GLU A 221 -5.98 -19.33 13.20
C GLU A 221 -6.21 -18.89 14.65
N ASP A 222 -5.53 -19.51 15.61
CA ASP A 222 -5.57 -19.09 17.02
C ASP A 222 -5.08 -17.65 17.21
N GLN A 223 -4.02 -17.24 16.50
CA GLN A 223 -3.53 -15.85 16.53
C GLN A 223 -4.54 -14.86 15.96
N ARG A 224 -5.21 -15.21 14.85
CA ARG A 224 -6.28 -14.37 14.29
C ARG A 224 -7.43 -14.19 15.26
N GLY A 225 -7.89 -15.27 15.90
CA GLY A 225 -8.96 -15.21 16.90
C GLY A 225 -8.60 -14.31 18.09
N GLN A 226 -7.34 -14.37 18.57
CA GLN A 226 -6.87 -13.46 19.63
C GLN A 226 -6.85 -12.00 19.18
N LEU A 227 -6.38 -11.72 17.95
CA LEU A 227 -6.36 -10.37 17.39
C LEU A 227 -7.77 -9.80 17.27
N GLU A 228 -8.74 -10.56 16.77
CA GLU A 228 -10.14 -10.12 16.67
C GLU A 228 -10.75 -9.81 18.04
N GLN A 229 -10.47 -10.63 19.05
CA GLN A 229 -10.88 -10.35 20.44
C GLN A 229 -10.23 -9.06 20.99
N THR A 230 -8.98 -8.78 20.65
CA THR A 230 -8.34 -7.51 21.08
C THR A 230 -8.93 -6.30 20.37
N VAL A 231 -9.21 -6.40 19.07
CA VAL A 231 -9.82 -5.33 18.27
C VAL A 231 -11.23 -5.02 18.78
N THR A 232 -12.05 -6.03 19.00
CA THR A 232 -13.41 -5.86 19.55
C THR A 232 -13.39 -5.21 20.94
N LYS A 233 -12.46 -5.63 21.81
CA LYS A 233 -12.28 -5.01 23.12
C LYS A 233 -11.86 -3.54 23.04
N LEU A 234 -10.96 -3.20 22.11
CA LEU A 234 -10.53 -1.81 21.89
C LEU A 234 -11.66 -0.94 21.32
N ARG A 235 -12.48 -1.49 20.41
CA ARG A 235 -13.68 -0.80 19.90
C ARG A 235 -14.67 -0.48 21.02
N GLN A 236 -14.97 -1.46 21.89
CA GLN A 236 -15.83 -1.23 23.05
C GLN A 236 -15.28 -0.16 24.00
N GLN A 237 -13.95 -0.15 24.23
CA GLN A 237 -13.33 0.89 25.06
C GLN A 237 -13.41 2.28 24.43
N LEU A 238 -13.27 2.39 23.11
CA LEU A 238 -13.42 3.66 22.39
C LEU A 238 -14.86 4.17 22.43
N GLU A 239 -15.84 3.29 22.25
CA GLU A 239 -17.26 3.65 22.38
C GLU A 239 -17.58 4.11 23.80
N GLU A 240 -17.09 3.41 24.82
CA GLU A 240 -17.28 3.82 26.21
C GLU A 240 -16.63 5.19 26.50
N GLN A 241 -15.42 5.44 25.98
CA GLN A 241 -14.77 6.75 26.08
C GLN A 241 -15.57 7.85 25.37
N ARG A 242 -16.09 7.57 24.17
CA ARG A 242 -16.95 8.51 23.41
C ARG A 242 -18.20 8.86 24.21
N HIS A 243 -18.88 7.86 24.79
CA HIS A 243 -20.05 8.09 25.64
C HIS A 243 -19.71 8.92 26.89
N ARG A 244 -18.57 8.68 27.53
CA ARG A 244 -18.11 9.48 28.69
C ARG A 244 -17.84 10.93 28.31
N ILE A 245 -17.19 11.18 27.17
CA ILE A 245 -16.92 12.55 26.68
C ILE A 245 -18.22 13.27 26.37
N LEU A 246 -19.16 12.62 25.67
CA LEU A 246 -20.47 13.21 25.36
C LEU A 246 -21.28 13.52 26.63
N ALA A 247 -21.25 12.63 27.63
CA ALA A 247 -21.90 12.87 28.91
C ALA A 247 -21.29 14.06 29.66
N GLN A 248 -19.95 14.20 29.65
CA GLN A 248 -19.26 15.34 30.25
C GLN A 248 -19.59 16.66 29.52
N LYS A 249 -19.66 16.64 28.17
CA LYS A 249 -20.06 17.81 27.38
C LYS A 249 -21.45 18.30 27.77
N LYS A 250 -22.43 17.38 27.88
CA LYS A 250 -23.81 17.71 28.29
C LYS A 250 -23.89 18.28 29.71
N ILE A 251 -23.08 17.78 30.64
CA ILE A 251 -23.02 18.34 32.01
C ILE A 251 -22.43 19.76 32.00
N ARG A 252 -21.41 20.00 31.18
CA ARG A 252 -20.78 21.32 31.06
C ARG A 252 -21.74 22.36 30.46
N GLU A 253 -22.49 21.97 29.43
CA GLU A 253 -23.55 22.80 28.84
C GLU A 253 -24.67 23.11 29.85
N ALA A 254 -25.08 22.12 30.66
CA ALA A 254 -26.07 22.36 31.71
C ALA A 254 -25.54 23.32 32.80
N GLN A 255 -24.24 23.25 33.12
CA GLN A 255 -23.60 24.15 34.09
C GLN A 255 -23.45 25.58 33.56
N THR A 256 -23.16 25.78 32.27
CA THR A 256 -23.11 27.12 31.67
C THR A 256 -24.48 27.79 31.67
N VAL A 257 -25.53 27.06 31.29
CA VAL A 257 -26.92 27.57 31.30
C VAL A 257 -27.37 27.91 32.73
N MET A 258 -27.02 27.10 33.74
CA MET A 258 -27.34 27.43 35.14
C MET A 258 -26.53 28.62 35.68
N ALA A 259 -25.26 28.77 35.28
CA ALA A 259 -24.43 29.91 35.68
C ALA A 259 -24.94 31.23 35.09
N GLU A 260 -25.46 31.20 33.86
CA GLU A 260 -26.07 32.35 33.19
C GLU A 260 -27.40 32.77 33.85
N ALA A 261 -28.18 31.81 34.35
CA ALA A 261 -29.46 32.08 35.03
C ALA A 261 -29.31 32.69 36.44
N ILE A 262 -28.13 32.64 37.07
CA ILE A 262 -27.90 33.11 38.45
C ILE A 262 -27.20 34.48 38.49
N SER A 263 -26.80 35.06 37.35
CA SER A 263 -26.17 36.39 37.29
C SER A 263 -27.20 37.50 37.06
N PRO A 264 -27.60 38.30 38.07
CA PRO A 264 -28.46 39.45 37.83
C PRO A 264 -27.64 40.60 37.25
N ALA A 265 -28.12 41.08 36.10
CA ALA A 265 -27.77 42.31 35.39
C ALA A 265 -26.86 43.30 36.14
N ASN A 266 -25.59 43.38 35.71
CA ASN A 266 -24.85 44.62 35.75
C ASN A 266 -24.34 44.93 34.34
N THR A 267 -25.03 45.86 33.70
CA THR A 267 -24.78 46.30 32.33
C THR A 267 -23.61 47.27 32.31
N SER A 268 -22.43 46.82 31.89
CA SER A 268 -21.57 47.60 30.99
C SER A 268 -20.41 46.76 30.48
N HIS A 269 -20.19 46.89 29.17
CA HIS A 269 -19.03 46.46 28.39
C HIS A 269 -18.99 45.03 27.84
N VAL A 270 -19.32 44.97 26.55
CA VAL A 270 -18.57 44.33 25.46
C VAL A 270 -18.02 42.93 25.78
N ALA A 271 -18.74 41.91 25.32
CA ALA A 271 -18.16 40.62 25.00
C ALA A 271 -18.85 40.07 23.75
N GLU A 272 -18.05 40.01 22.70
CA GLU A 272 -18.29 39.47 21.38
C GLU A 272 -18.40 37.96 21.48
N THR A 273 -19.63 37.44 21.42
CA THR A 273 -19.90 35.99 21.36
C THR A 273 -19.75 35.56 19.90
N GLN A 274 -18.67 34.84 19.60
CA GLN A 274 -18.54 34.08 18.36
C GLN A 274 -19.63 33.00 18.30
N PRO A 275 -20.27 32.77 17.15
CA PRO A 275 -21.10 31.59 16.97
C PRO A 275 -20.19 30.35 16.96
N GLU A 276 -20.42 29.41 17.88
CA GLU A 276 -19.82 28.07 17.82
C GLU A 276 -20.34 27.39 16.55
N GLU A 277 -19.43 27.20 15.60
CA GLU A 277 -19.57 26.37 14.41
C GLU A 277 -19.85 24.93 14.86
N TYR A 278 -21.07 24.47 14.62
CA TYR A 278 -21.46 23.08 14.79
C TYR A 278 -20.81 22.26 13.68
N ASP A 279 -19.70 21.59 13.99
CA ASP A 279 -19.21 20.49 13.14
C ASP A 279 -20.25 19.37 13.16
N GLU A 280 -21.00 19.29 12.07
CA GLU A 280 -21.91 18.19 11.77
C GLU A 280 -21.10 16.89 11.75
N PRO A 281 -21.47 15.86 12.53
CA PRO A 281 -20.72 14.61 12.54
C PRO A 281 -20.79 13.99 11.13
N PRO A 282 -19.68 13.41 10.64
CA PRO A 282 -19.67 12.76 9.34
C PRO A 282 -20.77 11.70 9.27
N ASN A 283 -21.65 11.85 8.29
CA ASN A 283 -22.60 10.84 7.87
C ASN A 283 -21.80 9.69 7.26
N TYR A 284 -21.51 8.68 8.07
CA TYR A 284 -21.05 7.40 7.55
C TYR A 284 -22.30 6.70 7.03
N GLU A 285 -22.56 6.86 5.74
CA GLU A 285 -23.42 5.91 5.03
C GLU A 285 -22.72 4.56 5.13
N ASP A 286 -23.36 3.65 5.88
CA ASP A 286 -23.02 2.24 5.92
C ASP A 286 -23.32 1.67 4.53
N ASP A 287 -22.34 1.77 3.62
CA ASP A 287 -22.32 1.03 2.36
C ASP A 287 -21.98 -0.44 2.68
N ASP A 288 -22.97 -1.15 3.21
CA ASP A 288 -23.04 -2.61 3.23
C ASP A 288 -23.32 -3.11 1.80
N ASP A 289 -22.35 -2.93 0.89
CA ASP A 289 -22.32 -3.66 -0.39
C ASP A 289 -21.61 -5.01 -0.16
N ASP A 290 -22.35 -5.93 0.47
CA ASP A 290 -22.11 -7.37 0.43
C ASP A 290 -22.38 -7.88 -1.01
N ASP A 291 -21.45 -7.60 -1.93
CA ASP A 291 -21.40 -8.31 -3.22
C ASP A 291 -20.63 -9.63 -3.03
N ASP A 292 -21.37 -10.61 -2.50
CA ASP A 292 -21.10 -12.04 -2.61
C ASP A 292 -21.01 -12.43 -4.09
N ASN A 293 -19.82 -12.31 -4.71
CA ASN A 293 -19.56 -12.99 -5.96
C ASN A 293 -18.79 -14.29 -5.70
N GLU A 294 -19.59 -15.32 -5.48
CA GLU A 294 -19.22 -16.72 -5.39
C GLU A 294 -18.31 -17.15 -6.56
N ASN A 295 -17.23 -17.82 -6.17
CA ASN A 295 -16.56 -18.89 -6.87
C ASN A 295 -17.37 -19.56 -8.00
N ASP A 296 -16.99 -19.34 -9.27
CA ASP A 296 -17.18 -20.32 -10.35
C ASP A 296 -15.81 -20.84 -10.81
N MET A 297 -15.28 -21.79 -10.02
CA MET A 297 -14.17 -22.64 -10.44
C MET A 297 -14.72 -23.79 -11.28
N GLY A 298 -14.53 -23.66 -12.60
CA GLY A 298 -14.04 -24.71 -13.48
C GLY A 298 -14.62 -26.12 -13.32
N ARG A 299 -15.64 -26.43 -14.12
CA ARG A 299 -15.97 -27.80 -14.53
C ARG A 299 -15.66 -27.99 -16.00
N ALA A 300 -14.46 -28.49 -16.28
CA ALA A 300 -14.14 -29.10 -17.57
C ALA A 300 -14.59 -30.56 -17.54
N GLU A 301 -15.61 -30.89 -18.34
CA GLU A 301 -15.96 -32.27 -18.69
C GLU A 301 -15.59 -32.53 -20.15
N VAL A 302 -14.81 -33.61 -20.31
CA VAL A 302 -14.73 -34.60 -21.41
C VAL A 302 -14.47 -34.09 -22.84
#